data_AF-A0A0F6S2H2-F1
#
_entry.id   AF-A0A0F6S2H2-F1
#
_cell.length_a   1.000
_cell.length_b   1.000
_cell.length_c   1.000
_cell.angle_alpha   90.00
_cell.angle_beta   90.00
_cell.angle_gamma   90.00
#
_symmetry.space_group_name_H-M   'P 1'
#
loop_
_entity.id
_entity.type
_entity.pdbx_description
1 polymer ?
#
loop_
_entity_poly.entity_id
_entity_poly.type
_entity_poly.pdbx_seq_one_letter_code
_entity_poly.pdbx_strand_id
1 'polypeptide(L)'
;MKHYDYLVVGAGLFGAVFAHEAAKKGKKIKVIEKRDHIAGNIYTKEVEGIQVHEYGAHIFHTSEKEIWDYVNQFAEFNRYTNTPVANYKGEIYNLPFNMNTFNKLWGVVTPAEAEAKIAEQRAVLGGKTPENLEEQAISLVGTDIYEKLIKSYTEKQWEKPCTELPAFIIRRLPVR
;
A
#
# COMPACT_ATOMS: atom_id res chain seq x y z
N MET A 1 10.43 -13.97 41.60
CA MET A 1 9.97 -13.31 40.35
C MET A 1 9.93 -14.36 39.25
N LYS A 2 8.91 -14.37 38.37
CA LYS A 2 8.94 -15.27 37.21
C LYS A 2 10.08 -14.84 36.29
N HIS A 3 11.04 -15.74 36.04
CA HIS A 3 12.15 -15.47 35.14
C HIS A 3 11.67 -15.63 33.70
N TYR A 4 11.78 -14.58 32.90
CA TYR A 4 11.55 -14.58 31.46
C TYR A 4 12.90 -14.47 30.74
N ASP A 5 13.04 -15.12 29.60
CA ASP A 5 14.21 -14.98 28.73
C ASP A 5 14.12 -13.71 27.87
N TYR A 6 12.89 -13.34 27.46
CA TYR A 6 12.64 -12.15 26.64
C TYR A 6 11.44 -11.35 27.14
N LEU A 7 11.57 -10.02 27.07
CA LEU A 7 10.46 -9.07 27.16
C LEU A 7 10.25 -8.46 25.77
N VAL A 8 9.06 -8.67 25.20
CA VAL A 8 8.65 -8.09 23.92
C VAL A 8 7.69 -6.95 24.19
N VAL A 9 7.99 -5.77 23.65
CA VAL A 9 7.16 -4.57 23.79
C VAL A 9 6.43 -4.31 22.47
N GLY A 10 5.10 -4.41 22.50
CA GLY A 10 4.22 -4.35 21.33
C GLY A 10 3.81 -5.74 20.85
N ALA A 11 2.50 -5.93 20.68
CA ALA A 11 1.87 -7.18 20.22
C ALA A 11 1.42 -7.10 18.75
N GLY A 12 2.03 -6.22 17.95
CA GLY A 12 1.88 -6.22 16.49
C GLY A 12 2.58 -7.40 15.82
N LEU A 13 2.44 -7.54 14.49
CA LEU A 13 2.99 -8.65 13.72
C LEU A 13 4.45 -8.97 14.05
N PHE A 14 5.33 -7.96 14.10
CA PHE A 14 6.74 -8.18 14.40
C PHE A 14 6.98 -8.81 15.78
N GLY A 15 6.37 -8.23 16.82
CA GLY A 15 6.50 -8.74 18.20
C GLY A 15 5.86 -10.12 18.36
N ALA A 16 4.70 -10.34 17.73
CA ALA A 16 4.00 -11.62 17.74
C ALA A 16 4.81 -12.73 17.07
N VAL A 17 5.39 -12.48 15.89
CA VAL A 17 6.23 -13.45 15.16
C VAL A 17 7.50 -13.76 15.94
N PHE A 18 8.20 -12.74 16.47
CA PHE A 18 9.38 -12.98 17.30
C PHE A 18 9.04 -13.81 18.54
N ALA A 19 7.98 -13.45 19.27
CA ALA A 19 7.54 -14.18 20.46
C ALA A 19 7.19 -15.64 20.12
N HIS A 20 6.49 -15.87 19.01
CA HIS A 20 6.15 -17.22 18.54
C HIS A 20 7.41 -18.06 18.23
N GLU A 21 8.35 -17.52 17.46
CA GLU A 21 9.58 -18.24 17.07
C GLU A 21 10.52 -18.46 18.27
N ALA A 22 10.61 -17.52 19.20
CA ALA A 22 11.37 -17.70 20.43
C ALA A 22 10.74 -18.77 21.33
N ALA A 23 9.41 -18.78 21.45
CA ALA A 23 8.68 -19.78 22.24
C ALA A 23 8.89 -21.19 21.69
N LYS A 24 8.87 -21.37 20.36
CA LYS A 24 9.19 -22.65 19.70
C LYS A 24 10.59 -23.18 20.03
N LYS A 25 11.52 -22.29 20.37
CA LYS A 25 12.89 -22.63 20.83
C LYS A 25 12.99 -22.81 22.35
N GLY A 26 11.87 -22.98 23.05
CA GLY A 26 11.80 -23.23 24.48
C GLY A 26 12.07 -22.02 25.37
N LYS A 27 12.05 -20.80 24.82
CA LYS A 27 12.24 -19.57 25.57
C LYS A 27 10.96 -19.13 26.26
N LYS A 28 11.06 -18.54 27.46
CA LYS A 28 9.95 -17.93 28.20
C LYS A 28 9.86 -16.45 27.83
N ILE A 29 8.76 -16.06 27.20
CA ILE A 29 8.56 -14.68 26.72
C ILE A 29 7.45 -14.01 27.50
N LYS A 30 7.66 -12.74 27.87
CA LYS A 30 6.61 -11.83 28.31
C LYS A 30 6.37 -10.84 27.19
N VAL A 31 5.15 -10.81 26.65
CA VAL A 31 4.71 -9.75 25.74
C VAL A 31 3.95 -8.71 26.58
N ILE A 32 4.25 -7.43 26.36
CA ILE A 32 3.48 -6.31 26.89
C ILE A 32 2.98 -5.45 25.73
N GLU A 33 1.75 -4.99 25.83
CA GLU A 33 1.09 -4.12 24.85
C GLU A 33 0.50 -2.94 25.61
N LYS A 34 0.62 -1.75 25.05
CA LYS A 34 0.07 -0.51 25.63
C LYS A 34 -1.42 -0.40 25.31
N ARG A 35 -1.85 -0.86 24.14
CA ARG A 35 -3.26 -0.88 23.73
C ARG A 35 -4.02 -1.93 24.53
N ASP A 36 -5.34 -1.80 24.54
CA ASP A 36 -6.27 -2.75 25.15
C ASP A 36 -6.56 -3.97 24.26
N HIS A 37 -5.93 -4.04 23.09
CA HIS A 37 -6.03 -5.13 22.14
C HIS A 37 -4.66 -5.52 21.57
N ILE A 38 -4.56 -6.73 21.03
CA ILE A 38 -3.36 -7.26 20.36
C ILE A 38 -3.31 -6.84 18.87
N ALA A 39 -2.30 -7.31 18.14
CA ALA A 39 -2.15 -7.18 16.69
C ALA A 39 -1.78 -5.77 16.17
N GLY A 40 -1.72 -4.75 17.03
CA GLY A 40 -1.30 -3.41 16.63
C GLY A 40 -2.23 -2.84 15.55
N ASN A 41 -1.69 -2.31 14.45
CA ASN A 41 -2.51 -1.67 13.41
C ASN A 41 -3.33 -2.66 12.57
N ILE A 42 -2.99 -3.95 12.55
CA ILE A 42 -3.76 -4.95 11.79
C ILE A 42 -4.96 -5.51 12.58
N TYR A 43 -5.24 -4.96 13.77
CA TYR A 43 -6.36 -5.39 14.59
C TYR A 43 -7.69 -5.17 13.86
N THR A 44 -8.58 -6.16 13.98
CA THR A 44 -9.96 -6.07 13.53
C THR A 44 -10.91 -6.16 14.70
N LYS A 45 -12.03 -5.45 14.58
CA LYS A 45 -13.11 -5.45 15.56
C LYS A 45 -14.40 -5.86 14.89
N GLU A 46 -15.13 -6.77 15.51
CA GLU A 46 -16.45 -7.16 15.01
C GLU A 46 -17.48 -6.06 15.30
N VAL A 47 -18.19 -5.62 14.26
CA VAL A 47 -19.29 -4.67 14.34
C VAL A 47 -20.44 -5.24 13.51
N GLU A 48 -21.56 -5.56 14.17
CA GLU A 48 -22.76 -6.13 13.51
C GLU A 48 -22.47 -7.39 12.66
N GLY A 49 -21.55 -8.23 13.13
CA GLY A 49 -21.13 -9.46 12.43
C GLY A 49 -20.11 -9.24 11.30
N ILE A 50 -19.59 -8.02 11.13
CA ILE A 50 -18.58 -7.66 10.12
C ILE A 50 -17.24 -7.40 10.83
N GLN A 51 -16.17 -8.03 10.35
CA GLN A 51 -14.81 -7.72 10.80
C GLN A 51 -14.33 -6.41 10.19
N VAL A 52 -14.24 -5.36 11.01
CA VAL A 52 -13.81 -4.02 10.59
C VAL A 52 -12.35 -3.80 10.94
N HIS A 53 -11.57 -3.29 9.99
CA HIS A 53 -10.17 -2.94 10.21
C HIS A 53 -10.09 -1.58 10.92
N GLU A 54 -9.70 -1.56 12.18
CA GLU A 54 -9.84 -0.37 13.04
C GLU A 54 -8.88 0.76 12.64
N TYR A 55 -7.71 0.41 12.10
CA TYR A 55 -6.63 1.35 11.79
C TYR A 55 -6.33 1.46 10.30
N GLY A 56 -7.38 1.33 9.48
CA GLY A 56 -7.29 1.36 8.01
C GLY A 56 -7.22 -0.03 7.38
N ALA A 57 -7.56 -0.11 6.10
CA ALA A 57 -7.59 -1.38 5.37
C ALA A 57 -6.21 -2.05 5.34
N HIS A 58 -6.16 -3.33 5.71
CA HIS A 58 -4.94 -4.14 5.71
C HIS A 58 -5.18 -5.37 4.85
N ILE A 59 -4.64 -5.39 3.65
CA ILE A 59 -4.77 -6.52 2.72
C ILE A 59 -3.45 -7.28 2.74
N PHE A 60 -3.47 -8.54 3.12
CA PHE A 60 -2.27 -9.36 3.10
C PHE A 60 -1.91 -9.73 1.65
N HIS A 61 -0.66 -9.48 1.27
CA HIS A 61 -0.10 -9.89 -0.01
C HIS A 61 1.39 -10.20 0.14
N THR A 62 1.85 -11.27 -0.51
CA THR A 62 3.27 -11.63 -0.56
C THR A 62 3.56 -12.42 -1.84
N SER A 63 4.77 -12.30 -2.37
CA SER A 63 5.28 -13.18 -3.42
C SER A 63 6.15 -14.32 -2.86
N GLU A 64 6.43 -14.30 -1.56
CA GLU A 64 7.26 -15.29 -0.88
C GLU A 64 6.40 -16.44 -0.37
N LYS A 65 6.59 -17.62 -0.96
CA LYS A 65 5.82 -18.82 -0.59
C LYS A 65 6.03 -19.19 0.89
N GLU A 66 7.24 -19.07 1.41
CA GLU A 66 7.54 -19.40 2.81
C GLU A 66 6.74 -18.52 3.78
N ILE A 67 6.60 -17.22 3.49
CA ILE A 67 5.80 -16.30 4.30
C ILE A 67 4.31 -16.63 4.17
N TRP A 68 3.83 -16.95 2.95
CA TRP A 68 2.44 -17.36 2.73
C TRP A 68 2.10 -18.62 3.52
N ASP A 69 2.93 -19.66 3.42
CA ASP A 69 2.77 -20.90 4.15
C ASP A 69 2.87 -20.68 5.67
N TYR A 70 3.71 -19.75 6.12
CA TYR A 70 3.84 -19.40 7.53
C TYR A 70 2.56 -18.82 8.11
N VAL A 71 1.98 -17.80 7.47
CA VAL A 71 0.77 -17.16 7.99
C VAL A 71 -0.46 -18.07 7.93
N ASN A 72 -0.51 -18.99 6.96
CA ASN A 72 -1.59 -19.96 6.81
C ASN A 72 -1.62 -21.02 7.92
N GLN A 73 -0.59 -21.10 8.78
CA GLN A 73 -0.63 -21.90 10.00
C GLN A 73 -1.55 -21.30 11.08
N PHE A 74 -1.85 -20.00 10.99
CA PHE A 74 -2.58 -19.26 12.02
C PHE A 74 -3.98 -18.81 11.58
N ALA A 75 -4.23 -18.73 10.27
CA ALA A 75 -5.50 -18.32 9.72
C ALA A 75 -5.71 -18.89 8.31
N GLU A 76 -6.97 -19.13 7.95
CA GLU A 76 -7.35 -19.39 6.57
C GLU A 76 -7.56 -18.06 5.83
N PHE A 77 -6.95 -17.93 4.65
CA PHE A 77 -7.11 -16.75 3.80
C PHE A 77 -8.12 -17.01 2.69
N ASN A 78 -9.06 -16.08 2.51
CA ASN A 78 -9.86 -16.05 1.30
C ASN A 78 -9.03 -15.56 0.10
N ARG A 79 -9.57 -15.69 -1.11
CA ARG A 79 -8.95 -15.20 -2.36
C ARG A 79 -9.40 -13.79 -2.70
N TYR A 80 -9.39 -12.88 -1.72
CA TYR A 80 -9.70 -11.46 -1.97
C TYR A 80 -8.59 -10.82 -2.81
N THR A 81 -8.97 -10.10 -3.87
CA THR A 81 -8.05 -9.29 -4.67
C THR A 81 -8.41 -7.82 -4.49
N ASN A 82 -7.48 -7.03 -3.97
CA ASN A 82 -7.71 -5.60 -3.78
C ASN A 82 -7.82 -4.89 -5.14
N THR A 83 -8.99 -4.30 -5.40
CA THR A 83 -9.29 -3.54 -6.62
C THR A 83 -9.86 -2.17 -6.25
N PRO A 84 -9.04 -1.22 -5.78
CA PRO A 84 -9.51 0.11 -5.41
C PRO A 84 -10.05 0.87 -6.63
N VAL A 85 -10.87 1.88 -6.35
CA VAL A 85 -11.36 2.84 -7.35
C VAL A 85 -11.05 4.25 -6.90
N ALA A 86 -10.71 5.12 -7.84
CA ALA A 86 -10.52 6.55 -7.63
C ALA A 86 -11.75 7.31 -8.14
N ASN A 87 -12.22 8.29 -7.37
CA ASN A 87 -13.27 9.22 -7.81
C ASN A 87 -12.66 10.61 -7.99
N TYR A 88 -12.57 11.05 -9.25
CA TYR A 88 -12.13 12.39 -9.61
C TYR A 88 -13.32 13.17 -10.17
N LYS A 89 -13.88 14.09 -9.38
CA LYS A 89 -14.99 14.97 -9.81
C LYS A 89 -16.18 14.20 -10.41
N GLY A 90 -16.49 13.01 -9.89
CA GLY A 90 -17.56 12.12 -10.38
C GLY A 90 -17.10 11.09 -11.40
N GLU A 91 -15.88 11.20 -11.95
CA GLU A 91 -15.29 10.20 -12.84
C GLU A 91 -14.64 9.07 -12.02
N ILE A 92 -15.13 7.84 -12.20
CA ILE A 92 -14.62 6.65 -11.49
C ILE A 92 -13.55 5.93 -12.30
N TYR A 93 -12.33 5.80 -11.77
CA TYR A 93 -11.21 5.13 -12.41
C TYR A 93 -10.77 3.88 -11.64
N ASN A 94 -10.33 2.84 -12.34
CA ASN A 94 -9.76 1.65 -11.72
C ASN A 94 -8.34 1.94 -11.21
N LEU A 95 -7.99 1.34 -10.06
CA LEU A 95 -6.62 1.28 -9.57
C LEU A 95 -6.19 -0.19 -9.40
N PRO A 96 -4.89 -0.52 -9.58
CA PRO A 96 -3.81 0.36 -10.05
C PRO A 96 -4.00 0.78 -11.52
N PHE A 97 -3.18 1.71 -12.01
CA PHE A 97 -3.27 2.21 -13.38
C PHE A 97 -3.10 1.05 -14.36
N ASN A 98 -4.10 0.83 -15.21
CA ASN A 98 -4.13 -0.26 -16.18
C ASN A 98 -4.93 0.14 -17.43
N MET A 99 -5.05 -0.76 -18.41
CA MET A 99 -5.81 -0.49 -19.65
C MET A 99 -7.24 0.03 -19.43
N ASN A 100 -7.96 -0.36 -18.37
CA ASN A 100 -9.27 0.23 -18.06
C ASN A 100 -9.15 1.71 -17.68
N THR A 101 -8.07 2.08 -16.99
CA THR A 101 -7.76 3.47 -16.66
C THR A 101 -7.43 4.26 -17.92
N PHE A 102 -6.53 3.73 -18.76
CA PHE A 102 -6.07 4.41 -19.97
C PHE A 102 -7.18 4.55 -21.01
N ASN A 103 -8.00 3.51 -21.18
CA ASN A 103 -9.18 3.57 -22.04
C ASN A 103 -10.15 4.64 -21.56
N LYS A 104 -10.42 4.73 -20.26
CA LYS A 104 -11.32 5.76 -19.72
C LYS A 104 -10.74 7.18 -19.82
N LEU A 105 -9.42 7.33 -19.70
CA LEU A 105 -8.76 8.63 -19.81
C LEU A 105 -8.65 9.13 -21.25
N TRP A 106 -8.28 8.24 -22.17
CA TRP A 106 -7.81 8.63 -23.51
C TRP A 106 -8.50 7.90 -24.66
N GLY A 107 -9.40 6.96 -24.38
CA GLY A 107 -10.05 6.13 -25.40
C GLY A 107 -9.16 5.06 -26.03
N VAL A 108 -7.90 4.94 -25.59
CA VAL A 108 -6.94 3.97 -26.13
C VAL A 108 -7.39 2.54 -25.85
N VAL A 109 -7.12 1.63 -26.78
CA VAL A 109 -7.56 0.22 -26.69
C VAL A 109 -6.38 -0.76 -26.75
N THR A 110 -5.19 -0.30 -27.13
CA THR A 110 -3.98 -1.11 -27.15
C THR A 110 -2.93 -0.60 -26.17
N PRO A 111 -2.07 -1.50 -25.62
CA PRO A 111 -0.95 -1.09 -24.78
C PRO A 111 0.01 -0.12 -25.46
N ALA A 112 0.24 -0.27 -26.77
CA ALA A 112 1.14 0.60 -27.53
C ALA A 112 0.62 2.05 -27.61
N GLU A 113 -0.69 2.23 -27.79
CA GLU A 113 -1.32 3.56 -27.75
C GLU A 113 -1.22 4.19 -26.35
N ALA A 114 -1.45 3.41 -25.30
CA ALA A 114 -1.31 3.89 -23.92
C ALA A 114 0.13 4.31 -23.62
N GLU A 115 1.11 3.50 -24.01
CA GLU A 115 2.53 3.80 -23.84
C GLU A 115 2.95 5.05 -24.63
N ALA A 116 2.50 5.17 -25.89
CA ALA A 116 2.73 6.36 -26.71
C ALA A 116 2.15 7.62 -26.05
N LYS A 117 0.93 7.54 -25.48
CA LYS A 117 0.28 8.67 -24.83
C LYS A 117 0.99 9.08 -23.54
N ILE A 118 1.43 8.11 -22.75
CA ILE A 118 2.24 8.36 -21.55
C ILE A 118 3.59 8.99 -21.93
N ALA A 119 4.26 8.49 -22.97
CA ALA A 119 5.52 9.03 -23.46
C ALA A 119 5.39 10.48 -23.95
N GLU A 120 4.31 10.79 -24.69
CA GLU A 120 3.95 12.14 -25.12
C GLU A 120 3.86 13.09 -23.91
N GLN A 121 3.13 12.71 -22.86
CA GLN A 121 2.93 13.56 -21.68
C GLN A 121 4.20 13.74 -20.84
N ARG A 122 5.06 12.72 -20.78
CA ARG A 122 6.35 12.79 -20.06
C ARG A 122 7.33 13.76 -20.70
N ALA A 123 7.17 14.08 -21.99
CA ALA A 123 8.07 14.97 -22.73
C ALA A 123 8.18 16.37 -22.10
N VAL A 124 7.18 16.80 -21.31
CA VAL A 124 7.23 18.07 -20.55
C VAL A 124 8.42 18.17 -19.60
N LEU A 125 8.96 17.04 -19.13
CA LEU A 125 10.13 17.01 -18.26
C LEU A 125 11.45 17.16 -19.01
N GLY A 126 11.46 17.07 -20.35
CA GLY A 126 12.67 17.26 -21.16
C GLY A 126 13.82 16.31 -20.81
N GLY A 127 13.53 15.13 -20.25
CA GLY A 127 14.54 14.17 -19.81
C GLY A 127 15.29 14.53 -18.54
N LYS A 128 14.85 15.56 -17.80
CA LYS A 128 15.46 15.91 -16.50
C LYS A 128 15.24 14.80 -15.46
N THR A 129 16.17 14.70 -14.52
CA THR A 129 16.00 13.81 -13.36
C THR A 129 15.01 14.46 -12.39
N PRO A 130 13.94 13.76 -11.96
CA PRO A 130 12.96 14.32 -11.04
C PRO A 130 13.55 14.72 -9.68
N GLU A 131 13.21 15.92 -9.20
CA GLU A 131 13.69 16.44 -7.92
C GLU A 131 12.62 16.39 -6.82
N ASN A 132 11.34 16.33 -7.21
CA ASN A 132 10.19 16.29 -6.31
C ASN A 132 9.16 15.23 -6.75
N LEU A 133 8.12 15.06 -5.93
CA LEU A 133 7.08 14.05 -6.16
C LEU A 133 6.27 14.32 -7.43
N GLU A 134 5.95 15.59 -7.73
CA GLU A 134 5.23 15.96 -8.95
C GLU A 134 6.00 15.49 -10.20
N GLU A 135 7.26 15.87 -10.31
CA GLU A 135 8.11 15.49 -11.44
C GLU A 135 8.29 13.97 -11.51
N GLN A 136 8.43 13.32 -10.37
CA GLN A 136 8.58 11.87 -10.31
C GLN A 136 7.30 11.18 -10.81
N ALA A 137 6.13 11.63 -10.37
CA ALA A 137 4.85 11.09 -10.81
C ALA A 137 4.64 11.33 -12.32
N ILE A 138 4.87 12.56 -12.81
CA ILE A 138 4.78 12.88 -14.24
C ILE A 138 5.73 11.99 -15.04
N SER A 139 6.97 11.77 -14.58
CA SER A 139 7.95 10.91 -15.24
C SER A 139 7.52 9.45 -15.37
N LEU A 140 6.61 9.00 -14.49
CA LEU A 140 6.12 7.62 -14.43
C LEU A 140 4.76 7.42 -15.10
N VAL A 141 3.88 8.43 -15.16
CA VAL A 141 2.50 8.22 -15.61
C VAL A 141 1.95 9.33 -16.51
N GLY A 142 2.73 10.38 -16.78
CA GLY A 142 2.27 11.53 -17.54
C GLY A 142 1.46 12.53 -16.70
N THR A 143 1.14 13.67 -17.30
CA THR A 143 0.50 14.82 -16.64
C THR A 143 -0.96 14.56 -16.29
N ASP A 144 -1.72 13.85 -17.12
CA ASP A 144 -3.16 13.65 -16.89
C ASP A 144 -3.41 12.76 -15.68
N ILE A 145 -2.69 11.64 -15.59
CA ILE A 145 -2.80 10.72 -14.45
C ILE A 145 -2.31 11.40 -13.18
N TYR A 146 -1.22 12.17 -13.27
CA TYR A 146 -0.72 12.96 -12.15
C TYR A 146 -1.81 13.91 -11.63
N GLU A 147 -2.37 14.76 -12.49
CA GLU A 147 -3.33 15.79 -12.11
C GLU A 147 -4.66 15.19 -11.62
N LYS A 148 -5.16 14.14 -12.28
CA LYS A 148 -6.45 13.54 -11.92
C LYS A 148 -6.38 12.58 -10.74
N LEU A 149 -5.34 11.76 -10.65
CA LEU A 149 -5.34 10.57 -9.79
C LEU A 149 -4.25 10.57 -8.71
N ILE A 150 -3.30 11.51 -8.74
CA ILE A 150 -2.19 11.56 -7.79
C ILE A 150 -2.20 12.86 -6.98
N LYS A 151 -2.09 14.01 -7.65
CA LYS A 151 -1.80 15.33 -7.04
C LYS A 151 -2.64 15.62 -5.79
N SER A 152 -3.95 15.79 -5.96
CA SER A 152 -4.82 16.18 -4.85
C SER A 152 -4.91 15.11 -3.75
N TYR A 153 -4.75 13.84 -4.10
CA TYR A 153 -4.74 12.75 -3.11
C TYR A 153 -3.46 12.80 -2.27
N THR A 154 -2.31 12.97 -2.93
CA THR A 154 -1.01 13.09 -2.27
C THR A 154 -0.95 14.33 -1.39
N GLU A 155 -1.35 15.50 -1.90
CA GLU A 155 -1.32 16.75 -1.13
C GLU A 155 -2.24 16.68 0.09
N LYS A 156 -3.40 16.02 -0.04
CA LYS A 156 -4.28 15.74 1.11
C LYS A 156 -3.63 14.81 2.13
N GLN A 157 -2.94 13.76 1.68
CA GLN A 157 -2.31 12.79 2.56
C GLN A 157 -1.11 13.38 3.32
N TRP A 158 -0.35 14.26 2.68
CA TRP A 158 0.90 14.81 3.21
C TRP A 158 0.78 16.24 3.73
N GLU A 159 -0.37 16.89 3.52
CA GLU A 159 -0.63 18.29 3.86
C GLU A 159 0.43 19.26 3.31
N LYS A 160 0.98 18.93 2.13
CA LYS A 160 2.05 19.69 1.45
C LYS A 160 1.90 19.61 -0.07
N PRO A 161 2.30 20.67 -0.80
CA PRO A 161 2.37 20.63 -2.26
C PRO A 161 3.27 19.51 -2.78
N CYS A 162 2.91 18.88 -3.90
CA CYS A 162 3.73 17.83 -4.50
C CYS A 162 5.14 18.30 -4.91
N THR A 163 5.29 19.59 -5.20
CA THR A 163 6.56 20.25 -5.54
C THR A 163 7.52 20.36 -4.35
N GLU A 164 7.01 20.25 -3.11
CA GLU A 164 7.79 20.30 -1.88
C GLU A 164 8.07 18.91 -1.29
N LEU A 165 7.48 17.88 -1.87
CA LEU A 165 7.63 16.50 -1.43
C LEU A 165 8.82 15.84 -2.14
N PRO A 166 9.69 15.11 -1.44
CA PRO A 166 10.81 14.42 -2.07
C PRO A 166 10.36 13.38 -3.11
N ALA A 167 11.08 13.30 -4.23
CA ALA A 167 10.80 12.35 -5.32
C ALA A 167 10.70 10.88 -4.85
N PHE A 168 11.49 10.48 -3.86
CA PHE A 168 11.55 9.08 -3.41
C PHE A 168 10.29 8.58 -2.69
N ILE A 169 9.35 9.46 -2.33
CA ILE A 169 8.05 9.04 -1.76
C ILE A 169 7.32 8.13 -2.74
N ILE A 170 7.48 8.37 -4.05
CA ILE A 170 6.95 7.51 -5.11
C ILE A 170 8.13 6.89 -5.89
N ARG A 171 8.62 5.74 -5.43
CA ARG A 171 9.67 5.01 -6.17
C ARG A 171 9.12 4.26 -7.38
N ARG A 172 7.92 3.69 -7.25
CA ARG A 172 7.26 2.90 -8.29
C ARG A 172 5.75 3.10 -8.20
N LEU A 173 5.12 3.34 -9.35
CA LEU A 173 3.67 3.24 -9.50
C LEU A 173 3.38 1.98 -10.31
N PRO A 174 2.52 1.07 -9.83
CA PRO A 174 2.09 -0.07 -10.63
C PRO A 174 1.31 0.45 -11.84
N VAL A 175 1.95 0.38 -13.01
CA VAL A 175 1.35 0.55 -14.34
C VAL A 175 1.29 -0.84 -14.95
N ARG A 176 0.08 -1.33 -15.22
CA ARG A 176 -0.19 -2.71 -15.68
C ARG A 176 -0.77 -2.76 -17.09
#